data_AF-A0A438GFA1-F1
#
_entry.id   AF-A0A438GFA1-F1
#
_cell.length_a   1.000
_cell.length_b   1.000
_cell.length_c   1.000
_cell.angle_alpha   90.00
_cell.angle_beta   90.00
_cell.angle_gamma   90.00
#
_symmetry.space_group_name_H-M   'P 1'
#
loop_
_entity.id
_entity.type
_entity.pdbx_description
1 polymer ?
#
loop_
_entity_poly.entity_id
_entity_poly.type
_entity_poly.pdbx_seq_one_letter_code
_entity_poly.pdbx_strand_id
1 'polypeptide(L)'
;MCSKTTQNQSSGSGSVSKQSSDWREEAINGGSLRHVDLHHGSNGWASPPGDLFSLRSKNYFTRKQKSPSGDWLLKPAGFDWLRSTSKLDNVLARPDNRVAHALRKAQSLNRSQKAFIFAVNIQVPGREHHSAVFYFATEDPIPPGSLFYRFIHGDDAFRNQRFKIVNRIVKGPWIVKAAVGNYAACLLGKALTCSYHRGSNYLEIDVDIGSSAIANAILRLALGYVTAVNIDMGFLVEAQAEEELPEKLLGAVRVCQMEMSSATFVEASPSPENATGPVAAVSKRGLGLSKWNETKMVHVALRFWCWTDAYAFTCYIVVRWWVDGDESDGNGAMP
;
A
#
# COMPACT_ATOMS: atom_id res chain seq x y z
N MET A 1 72.64 -2.86 27.33
CA MET A 1 72.39 -3.97 26.39
C MET A 1 71.36 -4.91 26.99
N CYS A 2 70.46 -5.44 26.14
CA CYS A 2 69.32 -6.33 26.43
C CYS A 2 68.03 -5.71 27.01
N SER A 3 67.23 -5.14 26.09
CA SER A 3 65.78 -5.02 26.22
C SER A 3 65.12 -6.38 25.99
N LYS A 4 64.22 -6.81 26.89
CA LYS A 4 63.38 -8.01 26.71
C LYS A 4 62.02 -7.61 26.12
N THR A 5 61.76 -8.08 24.91
CA THR A 5 60.47 -8.01 24.21
C THR A 5 59.58 -9.15 24.69
N THR A 6 58.41 -8.82 25.26
CA THR A 6 57.40 -9.81 25.64
C THR A 6 56.40 -9.99 24.50
N GLN A 7 56.22 -11.25 24.08
CA GLN A 7 55.38 -11.67 22.96
C GLN A 7 53.89 -11.72 23.33
N ASN A 8 53.08 -11.41 22.32
CA ASN A 8 51.63 -11.60 22.19
C ASN A 8 51.14 -12.98 22.63
N GLN A 9 50.06 -12.99 23.42
CA GLN A 9 49.00 -14.00 23.30
C GLN A 9 47.64 -13.31 23.39
N SER A 10 47.03 -13.08 22.22
CA SER A 10 45.64 -12.65 22.07
C SER A 10 44.72 -13.86 22.22
N SER A 11 44.15 -14.05 23.41
CA SER A 11 43.07 -15.01 23.63
C SER A 11 41.77 -14.44 23.06
N GLY A 12 41.50 -14.72 21.78
CA GLY A 12 40.22 -14.47 21.14
C GLY A 12 39.16 -15.42 21.70
N SER A 13 38.33 -14.93 22.64
CA SER A 13 37.04 -15.55 22.93
C SER A 13 36.03 -15.05 21.89
N GLY A 14 35.98 -15.75 20.75
CA GLY A 14 34.90 -15.59 19.78
C GLY A 14 33.57 -15.88 20.46
N SER A 15 32.83 -14.83 20.80
CA SER A 15 31.42 -14.96 21.13
C SER A 15 30.70 -15.37 19.85
N VAL A 16 30.42 -16.67 19.74
CA VAL A 16 29.46 -17.19 18.77
C VAL A 16 28.12 -16.61 19.19
N SER A 17 27.76 -15.45 18.65
CA SER A 17 26.40 -14.96 18.69
C SER A 17 25.56 -15.97 17.93
N LYS A 18 24.81 -16.80 18.67
CA LYS A 18 23.69 -17.54 18.11
C LYS A 18 22.74 -16.50 17.51
N GLN A 19 22.85 -16.25 16.21
CA GLN A 19 21.88 -15.46 15.47
C GLN A 19 20.54 -16.17 15.59
N SER A 20 19.75 -15.76 16.57
CA SER A 20 18.32 -16.02 16.61
C SER A 20 17.72 -15.29 15.42
N SER A 21 17.65 -15.96 14.26
CA SER A 21 17.00 -15.40 13.07
C SER A 21 15.56 -15.01 13.43
N ASP A 22 15.27 -13.71 13.33
CA ASP A 22 13.93 -13.15 13.48
C ASP A 22 13.11 -13.66 12.29
N TRP A 23 11.98 -14.32 12.55
CA TRP A 23 11.11 -14.85 11.50
C TRP A 23 10.64 -13.75 10.54
N ARG A 24 10.57 -12.51 11.02
CA ARG A 24 10.22 -11.35 10.21
C ARG A 24 11.33 -11.01 9.22
N GLU A 25 12.59 -11.26 9.54
CA GLU A 25 13.71 -11.10 8.61
C GLU A 25 13.67 -12.18 7.51
N GLU A 26 13.39 -13.44 7.88
CA GLU A 26 13.12 -14.52 6.91
C GLU A 26 11.96 -14.14 5.98
N ALA A 27 10.87 -13.60 6.53
CA ALA A 27 9.75 -13.10 5.77
C ALA A 27 10.16 -11.94 4.84
N ILE A 28 10.80 -10.88 5.34
CA ILE A 28 11.20 -9.72 4.53
C ILE A 28 12.06 -10.14 3.32
N ASN A 29 13.01 -11.06 3.53
CA ASN A 29 13.94 -11.48 2.50
C ASN A 29 13.40 -12.56 1.54
N GLY A 30 12.31 -13.24 1.90
CA GLY A 30 11.68 -14.27 1.08
C GLY A 30 10.60 -13.78 0.11
N GLY A 31 10.38 -12.46 0.01
CA GLY A 31 9.30 -11.86 -0.78
C GLY A 31 9.52 -11.77 -2.29
N SER A 32 8.42 -11.62 -3.03
CA SER A 32 8.47 -11.45 -4.50
C SER A 32 9.12 -10.12 -4.91
N LEU A 33 9.02 -9.10 -4.06
CA LEU A 33 9.71 -7.84 -4.21
C LEU A 33 10.80 -7.69 -3.16
N ARG A 34 11.97 -7.25 -3.62
CA ARG A 34 13.13 -7.05 -2.77
C ARG A 34 12.89 -5.91 -1.78
N HIS A 35 13.30 -6.10 -0.54
CA HIS A 35 13.48 -4.99 0.39
C HIS A 35 14.72 -4.19 -0.02
N VAL A 36 14.56 -2.88 -0.24
CA VAL A 36 15.60 -2.00 -0.80
C VAL A 36 15.86 -0.80 0.10
N ASP A 37 16.96 -0.09 -0.17
CA ASP A 37 17.26 1.17 0.49
C ASP A 37 16.13 2.19 0.28
N LEU A 38 15.79 2.93 1.33
CA LEU A 38 14.65 3.85 1.33
C LEU A 38 14.81 5.02 0.35
N HIS A 39 16.04 5.47 0.11
CA HIS A 39 16.34 6.69 -0.65
C HIS A 39 16.82 6.37 -2.06
N HIS A 40 17.59 5.30 -2.23
CA HIS A 40 18.27 4.94 -3.47
C HIS A 40 17.75 3.65 -4.12
N GLY A 41 16.88 2.92 -3.42
CA GLY A 41 16.32 1.65 -3.91
C GLY A 41 15.37 1.82 -5.10
N SER A 42 15.34 0.80 -5.96
CA SER A 42 14.43 0.70 -7.11
C SER A 42 14.00 -0.76 -7.35
N ASN A 43 12.89 -0.94 -8.05
CA ASN A 43 12.22 -2.23 -8.30
C ASN A 43 12.14 -3.09 -7.03
N GLY A 44 11.51 -2.52 -6.00
CA GLY A 44 11.41 -3.11 -4.68
C GLY A 44 10.57 -2.28 -3.74
N TRP A 45 10.65 -2.58 -2.46
CA TRP A 45 9.93 -1.86 -1.42
C TRP A 45 10.82 -1.52 -0.24
N ALA A 46 10.45 -0.48 0.51
CA ALA A 46 11.15 -0.06 1.72
C ALA A 46 10.17 0.33 2.81
N SER A 47 10.71 0.65 3.98
CA SER A 47 9.97 0.90 5.21
C SER A 47 10.13 2.38 5.60
N PRO A 48 9.28 3.30 5.14
CA PRO A 48 9.42 4.73 5.39
C PRO A 48 9.13 5.09 6.85
N PRO A 49 9.84 6.08 7.45
CA PRO A 49 9.52 6.59 8.78
C PRO A 49 8.09 7.12 8.86
N GLY A 50 7.39 6.81 9.96
CA GLY A 50 6.01 7.27 10.17
C GLY A 50 5.88 8.78 10.31
N ASP A 51 6.94 9.49 10.67
CA ASP A 51 6.98 10.96 10.73
C ASP A 51 6.77 11.64 9.37
N LEU A 52 6.93 10.91 8.26
CA LEU A 52 6.61 11.40 6.93
C LEU A 52 5.10 11.57 6.69
N PHE A 53 4.26 11.06 7.61
CA PHE A 53 2.81 11.09 7.51
C PHE A 53 2.22 12.00 8.60
N SER A 54 1.50 13.04 8.16
CA SER A 54 0.79 13.96 9.06
C SER A 54 -0.62 13.46 9.35
N LEU A 55 -0.87 13.00 10.57
CA LEU A 55 -2.14 12.42 11.03
C LEU A 55 -2.85 13.30 12.06
N ARG A 56 -4.09 12.97 12.45
CA ARG A 56 -4.86 13.75 13.43
C ARG A 56 -4.13 13.77 14.79
N SER A 57 -3.77 14.96 15.28
CA SER A 57 -3.11 15.13 16.58
C SER A 57 -4.12 15.05 17.73
N LYS A 58 -3.64 15.07 18.99
CA LYS A 58 -4.47 14.98 20.20
C LYS A 58 -5.63 15.99 20.24
N ASN A 59 -5.46 17.18 19.66
CA ASN A 59 -6.46 18.25 19.65
C ASN A 59 -7.15 18.40 18.28
N TYR A 60 -7.19 17.35 17.45
CA TYR A 60 -7.68 17.48 16.07
C TYR A 60 -9.16 17.88 15.99
N PHE A 61 -10.04 17.34 16.83
CA PHE A 61 -11.47 17.64 16.70
C PHE A 61 -11.80 19.11 16.99
N THR A 62 -11.04 19.74 17.89
CA THR A 62 -11.18 21.16 18.25
C THR A 62 -10.34 22.09 17.39
N ARG A 63 -9.08 21.76 17.08
CA ARG A 63 -8.12 22.64 16.40
C ARG A 63 -7.81 22.26 14.95
N LYS A 64 -8.34 21.14 14.46
CA LYS A 64 -8.03 20.55 13.14
C LYS A 64 -6.52 20.36 12.88
N GLN A 65 -5.73 20.24 13.95
CA GLN A 65 -4.28 20.14 13.86
C GLN A 65 -3.84 18.72 13.54
N LYS A 66 -2.96 18.59 12.54
CA LYS A 66 -2.25 17.34 12.26
C LYS A 66 -0.79 17.44 12.72
N SER A 67 -0.20 16.30 13.07
CA SER A 67 1.20 16.18 13.46
C SER A 67 1.82 14.93 12.82
N PRO A 68 3.15 14.86 12.68
CA PRO A 68 3.84 13.61 12.34
C PRO A 68 3.35 12.43 13.19
N SER A 69 3.20 11.25 12.57
CA SER A 69 2.64 10.06 13.24
C SER A 69 3.58 9.45 14.29
N GLY A 70 4.89 9.69 14.22
CA GLY A 70 5.88 8.91 14.96
C GLY A 70 5.95 7.46 14.49
N ASP A 71 6.41 6.58 15.39
CA ASP A 71 6.52 5.15 15.11
C ASP A 71 5.17 4.51 14.77
N TRP A 72 5.20 3.57 13.83
CA TRP A 72 4.07 2.67 13.55
C TRP A 72 3.78 1.74 14.72
N LEU A 73 2.52 1.30 14.82
CA LEU A 73 2.09 0.30 15.80
C LEU A 73 2.62 -1.10 15.50
N LEU A 74 2.80 -1.44 14.22
CA LEU A 74 3.28 -2.73 13.74
C LEU A 74 4.52 -2.54 12.86
N LYS A 75 5.45 -3.48 12.95
CA LYS A 75 6.66 -3.49 12.12
C LYS A 75 6.35 -4.12 10.76
N PRO A 76 6.85 -3.57 9.64
CA PRO A 76 6.75 -4.23 8.34
C PRO A 76 7.33 -5.64 8.38
N ALA A 77 6.60 -6.59 7.81
CA ALA A 77 6.96 -8.01 7.75
C ALA A 77 7.11 -8.53 6.30
N GLY A 78 6.69 -7.74 5.32
CA GLY A 78 6.85 -8.06 3.92
C GLY A 78 5.95 -7.22 3.01
N PHE A 79 6.28 -7.24 1.73
CA PHE A 79 5.39 -6.80 0.67
C PHE A 79 5.47 -7.79 -0.48
N ASP A 80 4.32 -8.29 -0.93
CA ASP A 80 4.24 -9.15 -2.10
C ASP A 80 3.49 -8.44 -3.22
N TRP A 81 4.06 -8.55 -4.42
CA TRP A 81 3.37 -8.32 -5.67
C TRP A 81 3.12 -9.67 -6.34
N LEU A 82 1.85 -10.06 -6.39
CA LEU A 82 1.40 -11.36 -6.86
C LEU A 82 0.53 -11.20 -8.10
N ARG A 83 0.55 -12.20 -8.97
CA ARG A 83 -0.38 -12.34 -10.09
C ARG A 83 -0.99 -13.73 -10.12
N SER A 84 -2.20 -13.84 -10.65
CA SER A 84 -2.97 -15.08 -10.66
C SER A 84 -4.06 -15.05 -11.73
N THR A 85 -4.64 -16.21 -12.02
CA THR A 85 -5.72 -16.36 -13.02
C THR A 85 -7.09 -15.90 -12.50
N SER A 86 -7.27 -15.80 -11.19
CA SER A 86 -8.50 -15.32 -10.54
C SER A 86 -8.16 -14.54 -9.27
N LYS A 87 -9.15 -13.88 -8.67
CA LYS A 87 -8.98 -13.15 -7.41
C LYS A 87 -8.35 -14.04 -6.32
N LEU A 88 -7.38 -13.49 -5.59
CA LEU A 88 -6.75 -14.15 -4.43
C LEU A 88 -7.33 -13.54 -3.15
N ASP A 89 -8.18 -14.29 -2.48
CA ASP A 89 -8.75 -13.91 -1.18
C ASP A 89 -8.01 -14.63 -0.04
N ASN A 90 -7.94 -13.98 1.12
CA ASN A 90 -7.36 -14.54 2.36
C ASN A 90 -5.98 -15.20 2.16
N VAL A 91 -5.05 -14.42 1.59
CA VAL A 91 -3.70 -14.85 1.19
C VAL A 91 -2.91 -15.43 2.37
N LEU A 92 -3.11 -14.94 3.60
CA LEU A 92 -2.45 -15.45 4.81
C LEU A 92 -2.90 -16.86 5.21
N ALA A 93 -4.13 -17.27 4.87
CA ALA A 93 -4.61 -18.63 5.17
C ALA A 93 -4.02 -19.70 4.24
N ARG A 94 -3.41 -19.27 3.13
CA ARG A 94 -2.90 -20.22 2.14
C ARG A 94 -1.73 -21.02 2.70
N PRO A 95 -1.64 -22.34 2.41
CA PRO A 95 -0.54 -23.17 2.87
C PRO A 95 0.83 -22.67 2.41
N ASP A 96 0.90 -22.10 1.21
CA ASP A 96 2.09 -21.57 0.55
C ASP A 96 2.41 -20.11 0.92
N ASN A 97 1.63 -19.48 1.82
CA ASN A 97 1.95 -18.13 2.28
C ASN A 97 3.25 -18.12 3.07
N ARG A 98 4.28 -17.47 2.51
CA ARG A 98 5.62 -17.37 3.09
C ARG A 98 5.68 -16.65 4.44
N VAL A 99 4.87 -15.61 4.66
CA VAL A 99 4.91 -14.81 5.91
C VAL A 99 4.30 -15.61 7.05
N ALA A 100 3.12 -16.20 6.81
CA ALA A 100 2.49 -17.11 7.73
C ALA A 100 3.35 -18.37 7.97
N HIS A 101 4.02 -18.89 6.94
CA HIS A 101 4.96 -20.01 7.08
C HIS A 101 6.16 -19.66 7.97
N ALA A 102 6.83 -18.52 7.74
CA ALA A 102 7.95 -18.08 8.58
C ALA A 102 7.55 -17.94 10.05
N LEU A 103 6.37 -17.35 10.33
CA LEU A 103 5.85 -17.26 11.69
C LEU A 103 5.54 -18.65 12.28
N ARG A 104 4.84 -19.52 11.55
CA ARG A 104 4.52 -20.90 12.00
C ARG A 104 5.79 -21.69 12.32
N LYS A 105 6.84 -21.56 11.49
CA LYS A 105 8.14 -22.18 11.71
C LYS A 105 8.78 -21.69 13.01
N ALA A 106 8.82 -20.38 13.24
CA ALA A 106 9.32 -19.84 14.52
C ALA A 106 8.48 -20.30 15.72
N GLN A 107 7.16 -20.40 15.54
CA GLN A 107 6.25 -20.89 16.57
C GLN A 107 6.46 -22.37 16.91
N SER A 108 6.76 -23.22 15.92
CA SER A 108 7.13 -24.61 16.16
C SER A 108 8.39 -24.77 17.01
N LEU A 109 9.22 -23.73 17.06
CA LEU A 109 10.43 -23.65 17.88
C LEU A 109 10.19 -22.93 19.23
N ASN A 110 8.92 -22.75 19.64
CA ASN A 110 8.49 -22.02 20.83
C ASN A 110 8.92 -20.53 20.85
N ARG A 111 9.14 -19.92 19.67
CA ARG A 111 9.42 -18.48 19.52
C ARG A 111 8.19 -17.74 19.01
N SER A 112 8.12 -16.43 19.23
CA SER A 112 7.09 -15.54 18.65
C SER A 112 5.63 -16.05 18.81
N GLN A 113 5.33 -16.72 19.93
CA GLN A 113 4.02 -17.34 20.19
C GLN A 113 2.87 -16.32 20.24
N LYS A 114 3.18 -15.08 20.63
CA LYS A 114 2.22 -13.98 20.75
C LYS A 114 2.16 -13.10 19.51
N ALA A 115 2.95 -13.42 18.48
CA ALA A 115 3.03 -12.56 17.32
C ALA A 115 1.69 -12.53 16.56
N PHE A 116 1.33 -11.34 16.10
CA PHE A 116 0.11 -11.08 15.35
C PHE A 116 0.45 -10.43 14.01
N ILE A 117 -0.17 -10.91 12.93
CA ILE A 117 0.00 -10.36 11.59
C ILE A 117 -1.23 -9.53 11.19
N PHE A 118 -1.00 -8.32 10.70
CA PHE A 118 -1.99 -7.53 10.00
C PHE A 118 -1.61 -7.45 8.53
N ALA A 119 -2.51 -7.86 7.64
CA ALA A 119 -2.29 -7.78 6.20
C ALA A 119 -3.35 -6.93 5.50
N VAL A 120 -2.92 -6.21 4.47
CA VAL A 120 -3.80 -5.53 3.53
C VAL A 120 -3.47 -6.07 2.14
N ASN A 121 -4.45 -6.65 1.47
CA ASN A 121 -4.33 -7.18 0.11
C ASN A 121 -5.12 -6.28 -0.83
N ILE A 122 -4.43 -5.41 -1.56
CA ILE A 122 -5.05 -4.57 -2.58
C ILE A 122 -5.19 -5.40 -3.86
N GLN A 123 -6.43 -5.73 -4.20
CA GLN A 123 -6.78 -6.61 -5.31
C GLN A 123 -7.12 -5.79 -6.55
N VAL A 124 -6.42 -6.07 -7.64
CA VAL A 124 -6.53 -5.35 -8.91
C VAL A 124 -7.11 -6.29 -9.96
N PRO A 125 -8.37 -6.09 -10.37
CA PRO A 125 -8.95 -6.89 -11.44
C PRO A 125 -8.34 -6.53 -12.79
N GLY A 126 -8.11 -7.55 -13.60
CA GLY A 126 -7.49 -7.42 -14.92
C GLY A 126 -7.64 -8.71 -15.72
N ARG A 127 -6.95 -8.77 -16.86
CA ARG A 127 -6.80 -10.04 -17.60
C ARG A 127 -6.12 -11.10 -16.76
N GLU A 128 -5.08 -10.67 -16.04
CA GLU A 128 -4.53 -11.39 -14.89
C GLU A 128 -4.85 -10.56 -13.65
N HIS A 129 -5.32 -11.21 -12.60
CA HIS A 129 -5.57 -10.57 -11.33
C HIS A 129 -4.24 -10.32 -10.63
N HIS A 130 -4.07 -9.12 -10.07
CA HIS A 130 -2.89 -8.80 -9.27
C HIS A 130 -3.27 -8.51 -7.84
N SER A 131 -2.36 -8.81 -6.92
CA SER A 131 -2.50 -8.56 -5.48
C SER A 131 -1.24 -7.88 -4.97
N ALA A 132 -1.40 -6.67 -4.42
CA ALA A 132 -0.37 -5.99 -3.65
C ALA A 132 -0.65 -6.24 -2.16
N VAL A 133 0.10 -7.17 -1.56
CA VAL A 133 -0.12 -7.63 -0.19
C VAL A 133 0.92 -7.03 0.74
N PHE A 134 0.47 -6.18 1.65
CA PHE A 134 1.27 -5.51 2.65
C PHE A 134 1.15 -6.25 3.97
N TYR A 135 2.26 -6.71 4.53
CA TYR A 135 2.28 -7.44 5.79
C TYR A 135 2.95 -6.61 6.87
N PHE A 136 2.30 -6.52 8.03
CA PHE A 136 2.81 -5.90 9.23
C PHE A 136 2.64 -6.84 10.41
N ALA A 137 3.54 -6.79 11.39
CA ALA A 137 3.49 -7.68 12.53
C ALA A 137 3.94 -7.02 13.82
N THR A 138 3.42 -7.53 14.93
CA THR A 138 3.90 -7.22 16.28
C THR A 138 4.20 -8.51 17.02
N GLU A 139 5.21 -8.49 17.89
CA GLU A 139 5.41 -9.54 18.91
C GLU A 139 4.74 -9.17 20.24
N ASP A 140 4.52 -7.87 20.46
CA ASP A 140 3.88 -7.35 21.64
C ASP A 140 2.36 -7.56 21.57
N PRO A 141 1.71 -7.97 22.68
CA PRO A 141 0.26 -8.05 22.74
C PRO A 141 -0.40 -6.72 22.41
N ILE A 142 -1.42 -6.77 21.57
CA ILE A 142 -2.21 -5.59 21.23
C ILE A 142 -3.02 -5.19 22.47
N PRO A 143 -2.87 -3.96 23.00
CA PRO A 143 -3.51 -3.59 24.27
C PRO A 143 -5.04 -3.69 24.19
N PRO A 144 -5.68 -4.46 25.10
CA PRO A 144 -7.14 -4.53 25.16
C PRO A 144 -7.78 -3.15 25.28
N GLY A 145 -8.87 -2.92 24.54
CA GLY A 145 -9.58 -1.64 24.52
C GLY A 145 -8.97 -0.56 23.61
N SER A 146 -7.72 -0.71 23.17
CA SER A 146 -7.14 0.20 22.16
C SER A 146 -7.96 0.23 20.87
N LEU A 147 -7.86 1.32 20.10
CA LEU A 147 -8.59 1.45 18.83
C LEU A 147 -8.27 0.29 17.87
N PHE A 148 -7.01 -0.13 17.78
CA PHE A 148 -6.63 -1.25 16.93
C PHE A 148 -7.15 -2.60 17.46
N TYR A 149 -7.15 -2.81 18.78
CA TYR A 149 -7.79 -4.00 19.37
C TYR A 149 -9.29 -4.05 19.01
N ARG A 150 -10.02 -2.94 19.22
CA ARG A 150 -11.44 -2.85 18.84
C ARG A 150 -11.65 -3.05 17.35
N PHE A 151 -10.74 -2.58 16.49
CA PHE A 151 -10.80 -2.81 15.05
C PHE A 151 -10.62 -4.29 14.68
N ILE A 152 -9.69 -5.01 15.33
CA ILE A 152 -9.51 -6.45 15.12
C ILE A 152 -10.73 -7.25 15.58
N HIS A 153 -11.28 -6.90 16.74
CA HIS A 153 -12.33 -7.68 17.40
C HIS A 153 -13.76 -7.18 17.13
N GLY A 154 -13.92 -6.06 16.43
CA GLY A 154 -15.22 -5.47 16.09
C GLY A 154 -15.91 -6.14 14.90
N ASP A 155 -16.98 -5.51 14.42
CA ASP A 155 -17.70 -5.94 13.22
C ASP A 155 -17.23 -5.20 11.96
N ASP A 156 -17.72 -5.63 10.80
CA ASP A 156 -17.36 -5.03 9.52
C ASP A 156 -17.90 -3.60 9.38
N ALA A 157 -19.01 -3.26 10.05
CA ALA A 157 -19.52 -1.90 10.05
C ALA A 157 -18.52 -0.93 10.71
N PHE A 158 -17.96 -1.32 11.86
CA PHE A 158 -16.93 -0.56 12.56
C PHE A 158 -15.65 -0.46 11.71
N ARG A 159 -15.22 -1.57 11.10
CA ARG A 159 -14.02 -1.59 10.25
C ARG A 159 -14.18 -0.72 9.00
N ASN A 160 -15.31 -0.84 8.31
CA ASN A 160 -15.60 -0.08 7.09
C ASN A 160 -15.63 1.43 7.36
N GLN A 161 -16.13 1.85 8.52
CA GLN A 161 -16.17 3.26 8.87
C GLN A 161 -14.80 3.88 9.14
N ARG A 162 -13.76 3.08 9.41
CA ARG A 162 -12.50 3.54 10.01
C ARG A 162 -11.25 3.10 9.27
N PHE A 163 -11.29 2.06 8.45
CA PHE A 163 -10.10 1.62 7.72
C PHE A 163 -9.69 2.66 6.70
N LYS A 164 -8.46 3.18 6.85
CA LYS A 164 -7.96 4.34 6.13
C LYS A 164 -6.58 4.08 5.54
N ILE A 165 -6.35 4.65 4.38
CA ILE A 165 -5.03 4.76 3.76
C ILE A 165 -4.61 6.23 3.70
N VAL A 166 -3.32 6.48 3.86
CA VAL A 166 -2.66 7.75 3.56
C VAL A 166 -1.52 7.51 2.58
N ASN A 167 -1.50 8.29 1.50
CA ASN A 167 -0.54 8.16 0.43
C ASN A 167 0.31 9.43 0.28
N ARG A 168 1.59 9.25 -0.01
CA ARG A 168 2.50 10.35 -0.35
C ARG A 168 3.34 9.97 -1.56
N ILE A 169 3.24 10.79 -2.62
CA ILE A 169 4.08 10.62 -3.81
C ILE A 169 5.42 11.28 -3.56
N VAL A 170 6.46 10.46 -3.43
CA VAL A 170 7.84 10.89 -3.15
C VAL A 170 8.55 11.32 -4.42
N LYS A 171 8.40 10.49 -5.46
CA LYS A 171 8.95 10.69 -6.81
C LYS A 171 7.85 10.33 -7.80
N GLY A 172 7.73 11.08 -8.88
CA GLY A 172 6.76 10.76 -9.93
C GLY A 172 6.39 11.97 -10.80
N PRO A 173 5.82 11.73 -11.99
CA PRO A 173 5.28 12.79 -12.84
C PRO A 173 4.23 13.62 -12.12
N TRP A 174 4.09 14.90 -12.51
CA TRP A 174 3.15 15.83 -11.88
C TRP A 174 1.71 15.30 -11.91
N ILE A 175 1.30 14.65 -13.02
CA ILE A 175 -0.03 14.08 -13.19
C ILE A 175 -0.35 13.01 -12.14
N VAL A 176 0.63 12.17 -11.80
CA VAL A 176 0.48 11.14 -10.75
C VAL A 176 0.42 11.81 -9.38
N LYS A 177 1.25 12.84 -9.14
CA LYS A 177 1.22 13.63 -7.91
C LYS A 177 -0.14 14.30 -7.70
N ALA A 178 -0.72 14.88 -8.74
CA ALA A 178 -2.03 15.51 -8.67
C ALA A 178 -3.15 14.49 -8.43
N ALA A 179 -3.17 13.41 -9.23
CA ALA A 179 -4.19 12.37 -9.11
C ALA A 179 -4.15 11.68 -7.75
N VAL A 180 -2.99 11.22 -7.28
CA VAL A 180 -2.89 10.58 -5.96
C VAL A 180 -2.97 11.60 -4.83
N GLY A 181 -2.50 12.83 -5.04
CA GLY A 181 -2.54 13.92 -4.05
C GLY A 181 -3.97 14.33 -3.67
N ASN A 182 -4.90 14.39 -4.63
CA ASN A 182 -6.31 14.60 -4.35
C ASN A 182 -6.93 13.51 -3.46
N TYR A 183 -6.31 12.32 -3.43
CA TYR A 183 -6.70 11.18 -2.61
C TYR A 183 -5.58 10.78 -1.64
N ALA A 184 -4.81 11.76 -1.16
CA ALA A 184 -3.71 11.55 -0.23
C ALA A 184 -4.15 10.93 1.10
N ALA A 185 -5.45 11.01 1.43
CA ALA A 185 -6.06 10.23 2.50
C ALA A 185 -7.43 9.73 2.04
N CYS A 186 -7.73 8.45 2.25
CA CYS A 186 -9.00 7.84 1.85
C CYS A 186 -9.46 6.82 2.89
N LEU A 187 -10.73 6.87 3.28
CA LEU A 187 -11.39 5.81 4.06
C LEU A 187 -11.72 4.65 3.14
N LEU A 188 -10.76 3.73 2.96
CA LEU A 188 -10.90 2.55 2.09
C LEU A 188 -12.16 1.75 2.40
N GLY A 189 -12.46 1.54 3.68
CA GLY A 189 -13.64 0.78 4.10
C GLY A 189 -14.99 1.42 3.72
N LYS A 190 -15.01 2.72 3.39
CA LYS A 190 -16.21 3.39 2.86
C LYS A 190 -16.19 3.49 1.34
N ALA A 191 -15.01 3.69 0.77
CA ALA A 191 -14.85 3.96 -0.66
C ALA A 191 -14.85 2.69 -1.52
N LEU A 192 -14.53 1.53 -0.92
CA LEU A 192 -14.34 0.25 -1.60
C LEU A 192 -14.98 -0.89 -0.84
N THR A 193 -15.27 -1.98 -1.55
CA THR A 193 -15.65 -3.24 -0.93
C THR A 193 -14.42 -3.84 -0.24
N CYS A 194 -14.52 -4.03 1.07
CA CYS A 194 -13.49 -4.68 1.88
C CYS A 194 -14.04 -6.00 2.44
N SER A 195 -13.29 -7.09 2.30
CA SER A 195 -13.56 -8.37 2.95
C SER A 195 -12.54 -8.59 4.08
N TYR A 196 -13.01 -9.02 5.24
CA TYR A 196 -12.20 -9.14 6.45
C TYR A 196 -12.01 -10.60 6.84
N HIS A 197 -10.77 -11.07 6.87
CA HIS A 197 -10.42 -12.45 7.19
C HIS A 197 -9.62 -12.51 8.49
N ARG A 198 -10.18 -13.18 9.50
CA ARG A 198 -9.56 -13.27 10.83
C ARG A 198 -9.18 -14.70 11.15
N GLY A 199 -7.90 -14.92 11.45
CA GLY A 199 -7.39 -16.15 12.05
C GLY A 199 -7.13 -16.01 13.55
N SER A 200 -6.47 -17.01 14.13
CA SER A 200 -6.06 -17.01 15.55
C SER A 200 -5.04 -15.91 15.88
N ASN A 201 -4.15 -15.62 14.93
CA ASN A 201 -3.02 -14.71 15.09
C ASN A 201 -2.86 -13.76 13.91
N TYR A 202 -3.93 -13.52 13.15
CA TYR A 202 -3.89 -12.53 12.08
C TYR A 202 -5.25 -11.90 11.77
N LEU A 203 -5.20 -10.73 11.15
CA LEU A 203 -6.30 -10.10 10.43
C LEU A 203 -5.80 -9.69 9.03
N GLU A 204 -6.50 -10.11 8.00
CA GLU A 204 -6.29 -9.68 6.61
C GLU A 204 -7.50 -8.88 6.12
N ILE A 205 -7.22 -7.84 5.34
CA ILE A 205 -8.24 -7.04 4.65
C ILE A 205 -8.00 -7.15 3.16
N ASP A 206 -8.93 -7.79 2.46
CA ASP A 206 -8.98 -7.80 1.00
C ASP A 206 -9.71 -6.54 0.53
N VAL A 207 -9.02 -5.71 -0.25
CA VAL A 207 -9.52 -4.42 -0.75
C VAL A 207 -9.72 -4.53 -2.25
N ASP A 208 -10.98 -4.58 -2.68
CA ASP A 208 -11.33 -4.72 -4.09
C ASP A 208 -11.34 -3.36 -4.79
N ILE A 209 -10.27 -3.05 -5.54
CA ILE A 209 -10.19 -1.79 -6.29
C ILE A 209 -11.22 -1.75 -7.44
N GLY A 210 -11.66 -2.92 -7.92
CA GLY A 210 -12.68 -3.04 -8.94
C GLY A 210 -14.05 -2.50 -8.55
N SER A 211 -14.33 -2.38 -7.25
CA SER A 211 -15.62 -1.91 -6.75
C SER A 211 -15.85 -0.40 -6.94
N SER A 212 -14.83 0.35 -7.35
CA SER A 212 -14.93 1.79 -7.62
C SER A 212 -14.26 2.17 -8.93
N ALA A 213 -15.03 2.76 -9.85
CA ALA A 213 -14.51 3.26 -11.12
C ALA A 213 -13.40 4.31 -10.93
N ILE A 214 -13.55 5.17 -9.91
CA ILE A 214 -12.58 6.22 -9.60
C ILE A 214 -11.28 5.60 -9.08
N ALA A 215 -11.36 4.69 -8.11
CA ALA A 215 -10.18 4.04 -7.55
C ALA A 215 -9.44 3.22 -8.63
N ASN A 216 -10.18 2.47 -9.45
CA ASN A 216 -9.62 1.72 -10.57
C ASN A 216 -8.94 2.64 -11.60
N ALA A 217 -9.51 3.81 -11.90
CA ALA A 217 -8.88 4.78 -12.80
C ALA A 217 -7.57 5.35 -12.23
N ILE A 218 -7.57 5.76 -10.95
CA ILE A 218 -6.38 6.30 -10.26
C ILE A 218 -5.28 5.23 -10.19
N LEU A 219 -5.65 4.00 -9.83
CA LEU A 219 -4.68 2.91 -9.74
C LEU A 219 -4.10 2.58 -11.11
N ARG A 220 -4.92 2.50 -12.17
CA ARG A 220 -4.42 2.27 -13.53
C ARG A 220 -3.47 3.37 -14.00
N LEU A 221 -3.76 4.63 -13.67
CA LEU A 221 -2.85 5.74 -13.91
C LEU A 221 -1.53 5.54 -13.16
N ALA A 222 -1.57 5.23 -11.86
CA ALA A 222 -0.38 5.00 -11.05
C ALA A 222 0.44 3.80 -11.58
N LEU A 223 -0.22 2.70 -11.95
CA LEU A 223 0.40 1.53 -12.56
C LEU A 223 1.01 1.84 -13.94
N GLY A 224 0.43 2.75 -14.71
CA GLY A 224 1.01 3.21 -15.98
C GLY A 224 2.37 3.92 -15.81
N TYR A 225 2.63 4.47 -14.62
CA TYR A 225 3.87 5.17 -14.29
C TYR A 225 4.67 4.50 -13.17
N VAL A 226 4.33 3.27 -12.78
CA VAL A 226 4.85 2.65 -11.56
C VAL A 226 6.38 2.50 -11.54
N THR A 227 7.01 2.37 -12.71
CA THR A 227 8.47 2.31 -12.86
C THR A 227 9.18 3.66 -12.69
N ALA A 228 8.43 4.76 -12.67
CA ALA A 228 8.92 6.13 -12.50
C ALA A 228 8.48 6.77 -11.17
N VAL A 229 7.74 6.03 -10.34
CA VAL A 229 7.08 6.58 -9.15
C VAL A 229 7.61 5.88 -7.89
N ASN A 230 7.81 6.68 -6.84
CA ASN A 230 7.97 6.19 -5.47
C ASN A 230 6.74 6.64 -4.65
N ILE A 231 6.01 5.68 -4.09
CA ILE A 231 4.78 5.94 -3.32
C ILE A 231 4.96 5.43 -1.91
N ASP A 232 4.82 6.32 -0.93
CA ASP A 232 4.63 5.93 0.46
C ASP A 232 3.14 5.64 0.69
N MET A 233 2.82 4.45 1.19
CA MET A 233 1.47 3.99 1.50
C MET A 233 1.41 3.62 2.99
N GLY A 234 0.62 4.35 3.77
CA GLY A 234 0.42 4.12 5.19
C GLY A 234 -1.01 3.70 5.49
N PHE A 235 -1.19 2.71 6.36
CA PHE A 235 -2.50 2.20 6.76
C PHE A 235 -2.78 2.56 8.22
N LEU A 236 -4.01 2.94 8.52
CA LEU A 236 -4.43 3.30 9.88
C LEU A 236 -5.91 3.01 10.13
N VAL A 237 -6.27 3.01 11.40
CA VAL A 237 -7.66 3.08 11.85
C VAL A 237 -7.96 4.53 12.20
N GLU A 238 -8.93 5.13 11.52
CA GLU A 238 -9.32 6.52 11.75
C GLU A 238 -9.95 6.71 13.13
N ALA A 239 -9.41 7.66 13.89
CA ALA A 239 -9.99 8.11 15.14
C ALA A 239 -11.24 8.96 14.86
N GLN A 240 -12.34 8.69 15.57
CA GLN A 240 -13.61 9.42 15.47
C GLN A 240 -14.06 10.02 16.81
N ALA A 241 -13.34 9.76 17.90
CA ALA A 241 -13.57 10.34 19.23
C ALA A 241 -12.25 10.80 19.88
N GLU A 242 -12.30 11.71 20.85
CA GLU A 242 -11.10 12.36 21.42
C GLU A 242 -10.17 11.38 22.13
N GLU A 243 -10.72 10.37 22.81
CA GLU A 243 -9.98 9.30 23.48
C GLU A 243 -9.22 8.38 22.52
N GLU A 244 -9.54 8.44 21.22
CA GLU A 244 -8.88 7.67 20.18
C GLU A 244 -7.68 8.42 19.56
N LEU A 245 -7.44 9.68 19.97
CA LEU A 245 -6.35 10.51 19.49
C LEU A 245 -5.11 10.44 20.42
N PRO A 246 -3.90 10.67 19.88
CA PRO A 246 -3.58 10.92 18.47
C PRO A 246 -3.71 9.67 17.59
N GLU A 247 -4.00 9.86 16.30
CA GLU A 247 -3.93 8.78 15.31
C GLU A 247 -2.49 8.26 15.18
N LYS A 248 -2.36 6.94 14.99
CA LYS A 248 -1.08 6.29 14.69
C LYS A 248 -1.22 5.39 13.47
N LEU A 249 -0.17 5.33 12.65
CA LEU A 249 -0.05 4.34 11.59
C LEU A 249 -0.05 2.92 12.19
N LEU A 250 -0.80 2.01 11.57
CA LEU A 250 -0.59 0.58 11.78
C LEU A 250 0.74 0.16 11.17
N GLY A 251 1.03 0.64 9.97
CA GLY A 251 2.28 0.37 9.26
C GLY A 251 2.32 1.14 7.95
N ALA A 252 3.50 1.21 7.34
CA ALA A 252 3.71 1.88 6.07
C ALA A 252 4.74 1.15 5.20
N VAL A 253 4.57 1.27 3.89
CA VAL A 253 5.48 0.72 2.88
C VAL A 253 5.72 1.79 1.82
N ARG A 254 6.98 1.91 1.38
CA ARG A 254 7.34 2.62 0.16
C ARG A 254 7.45 1.63 -0.97
N VAL A 255 6.68 1.82 -2.03
CA VAL A 255 6.86 1.10 -3.31
C VAL A 255 7.82 1.93 -4.17
N CYS A 256 8.94 1.34 -4.58
CA CYS A 256 10.00 2.01 -5.32
C CYS A 256 10.07 1.50 -6.76
N GLN A 257 9.63 2.30 -7.73
CA GLN A 257 9.83 2.04 -9.17
C GLN A 257 9.56 0.58 -9.57
N MET A 258 8.47 0.00 -9.06
CA MET A 258 8.16 -1.43 -9.19
C MET A 258 7.89 -1.77 -10.66
N GLU A 259 8.44 -2.88 -11.15
CA GLU A 259 8.10 -3.39 -12.48
C GLU A 259 6.90 -4.33 -12.43
N MET A 260 5.99 -4.22 -13.40
CA MET A 260 4.81 -5.08 -13.45
C MET A 260 5.17 -6.57 -13.62
N SER A 261 6.26 -6.86 -14.34
CA SER A 261 6.80 -8.21 -14.56
C SER A 261 7.38 -8.85 -13.30
N SER A 262 7.64 -8.09 -12.24
CA SER A 262 8.13 -8.63 -10.95
C SER A 262 7.03 -9.40 -10.19
N ALA A 263 5.78 -9.41 -10.67
CA ALA A 263 4.69 -10.14 -10.05
C ALA A 263 4.96 -11.65 -10.07
N THR A 264 5.01 -12.24 -8.88
CA THR A 264 5.13 -13.71 -8.75
C THR A 264 3.79 -14.36 -9.04
N PHE A 265 3.79 -15.35 -9.93
CA PHE A 265 2.59 -16.10 -10.23
C PHE A 265 2.24 -17.04 -9.06
N VAL A 266 0.99 -17.00 -8.65
CA VAL A 266 0.44 -17.86 -7.61
C VAL A 266 -0.78 -18.56 -8.18
N GLU A 267 -0.83 -19.88 -8.05
CA GLU A 267 -2.02 -20.64 -8.42
C GLU A 267 -3.18 -20.26 -7.50
N ALA A 268 -4.26 -19.79 -8.11
CA ALA A 268 -5.49 -19.56 -7.38
C ALA A 268 -6.09 -20.91 -6.98
N SER A 269 -6.54 -21.03 -5.73
CA SER A 269 -7.30 -22.19 -5.28
C SER A 269 -8.53 -22.33 -6.17
N PRO A 270 -8.88 -23.54 -6.67
CA PRO A 270 -10.08 -23.70 -7.45
C PRO A 270 -11.29 -23.27 -6.60
N SER A 271 -11.96 -22.20 -7.01
CA SER A 271 -13.26 -21.87 -6.45
C SER A 271 -14.24 -23.00 -6.82
N PRO A 272 -15.14 -23.40 -5.90
CA PRO A 272 -16.14 -24.44 -6.20
C PRO A 272 -17.09 -24.06 -7.36
N GLU A 273 -17.08 -22.80 -7.82
CA GLU A 273 -17.84 -22.35 -8.98
C GLU A 273 -17.29 -22.82 -10.34
N ASN A 274 -16.03 -23.27 -10.41
CA ASN A 274 -15.42 -23.74 -11.67
C ASN A 274 -15.56 -25.26 -11.92
N ALA A 275 -16.32 -25.97 -11.08
CA ALA A 275 -16.59 -27.39 -11.27
C ALA A 275 -17.83 -27.64 -12.16
N THR A 276 -17.90 -27.01 -13.34
CA THR A 276 -18.82 -27.46 -14.39
C THR A 276 -18.13 -27.41 -15.76
N GLY A 277 -17.87 -28.61 -16.31
CA GLY A 277 -17.74 -29.04 -17.72
C GLY A 277 -17.14 -28.13 -18.81
N PRO A 278 -16.64 -28.71 -19.92
CA PRO A 278 -16.06 -27.93 -21.00
C PRO A 278 -17.14 -27.11 -21.72
N VAL A 279 -17.11 -25.79 -21.55
CA VAL A 279 -17.94 -24.85 -22.33
C VAL A 279 -17.21 -24.53 -23.63
N ALA A 280 -17.88 -24.79 -24.76
CA ALA A 280 -17.36 -24.60 -26.10
C ALA A 280 -16.82 -23.18 -26.35
N ALA A 281 -15.69 -23.12 -27.06
CA ALA A 281 -15.03 -21.88 -27.45
C ALA A 281 -15.91 -21.03 -28.38
N VAL A 282 -16.38 -19.88 -27.88
CA VAL A 282 -16.96 -18.83 -28.71
C VAL A 282 -15.86 -17.84 -29.07
N SER A 283 -15.48 -17.83 -30.34
CA SER A 283 -14.59 -16.84 -30.95
C SER A 283 -15.21 -15.44 -30.88
N LYS A 284 -14.65 -14.56 -30.05
CA LYS A 284 -14.92 -13.11 -30.11
C LYS A 284 -13.80 -12.42 -30.88
N ARG A 285 -14.18 -11.89 -32.04
CA ARG A 285 -13.37 -11.05 -32.92
C ARG A 285 -12.79 -9.86 -32.14
N GLY A 286 -11.52 -9.57 -32.40
CA GLY A 286 -10.77 -8.48 -31.77
C GLY A 286 -11.41 -7.12 -32.01
N LEU A 287 -11.57 -6.36 -30.93
CA LEU A 287 -11.69 -4.91 -30.98
C LEU A 287 -10.31 -4.34 -30.68
N GLY A 288 -9.76 -3.61 -31.65
CA GLY A 288 -8.42 -3.04 -31.60
C GLY A 288 -8.23 -2.10 -30.40
N LEU A 289 -7.05 -2.17 -29.79
CA LEU A 289 -6.58 -1.17 -28.84
C LEU A 289 -6.40 0.17 -29.59
N SER A 290 -7.24 1.16 -29.30
CA SER A 290 -6.90 2.54 -29.62
C SER A 290 -5.89 3.05 -28.59
N LYS A 291 -4.80 3.64 -29.08
CA LYS A 291 -3.85 4.42 -28.28
C LYS A 291 -4.62 5.54 -27.57
N TRP A 292 -4.52 5.58 -26.25
CA TRP A 292 -5.02 6.69 -25.45
C TRP A 292 -3.97 7.80 -25.45
N ASN A 293 -4.28 8.93 -26.07
CA ASN A 293 -3.41 10.11 -26.08
C ASN A 293 -3.68 10.99 -24.83
N GLU A 294 -2.64 11.66 -24.35
CA GLU A 294 -2.60 12.49 -23.12
C GLU A 294 -3.76 13.50 -23.02
N THR A 295 -4.21 14.05 -24.14
CA THR A 295 -5.31 15.02 -24.21
C THR A 295 -6.68 14.44 -23.81
N LYS A 296 -6.91 13.13 -24.00
CA LYS A 296 -8.17 12.48 -23.60
C LYS A 296 -8.22 12.19 -22.10
N MET A 297 -7.08 11.98 -21.45
CA MET A 297 -7.01 11.78 -20.00
C MET A 297 -7.32 13.07 -19.23
N VAL A 298 -6.82 14.21 -19.71
CA VAL A 298 -7.11 15.53 -19.14
C VAL A 298 -8.59 15.87 -19.27
N HIS A 299 -9.24 15.50 -20.39
CA HIS A 299 -10.67 15.72 -20.59
C HIS A 299 -11.57 14.88 -19.68
N VAL A 300 -11.18 13.64 -19.36
CA VAL A 300 -11.94 12.79 -18.41
C VAL A 300 -11.75 13.29 -16.97
N ALA A 301 -10.55 13.74 -16.61
CA ALA A 301 -10.28 14.34 -15.31
C ALA A 301 -11.01 15.70 -15.12
N LEU A 302 -11.11 16.52 -16.17
CA LEU A 302 -11.81 17.80 -16.14
C LEU A 302 -13.35 17.63 -16.15
N ARG A 303 -13.89 16.66 -16.90
CA ARG A 303 -15.35 16.43 -16.92
C ARG A 303 -15.90 15.84 -15.61
N PHE A 304 -15.07 15.18 -14.80
CA PHE A 304 -15.46 14.74 -13.45
C PHE A 304 -15.37 15.84 -12.39
N TRP A 305 -14.64 16.93 -12.65
CA TRP A 305 -14.45 18.04 -11.69
C TRP A 305 -15.69 18.93 -11.55
N CYS A 306 -16.68 18.82 -12.44
CA CYS A 306 -17.91 19.63 -12.43
C CYS A 306 -19.05 19.02 -11.58
N TRP A 307 -18.79 17.95 -10.81
CA TRP A 307 -19.86 17.25 -10.07
C TRP A 307 -19.44 16.83 -8.65
N THR A 308 -18.89 17.77 -7.88
CA THR A 308 -18.92 17.74 -6.40
C THR A 308 -18.92 19.17 -5.89
N ASP A 309 -20.07 19.63 -5.38
CA ASP A 309 -20.28 20.98 -4.87
C ASP A 309 -19.40 21.32 -3.66
N ALA A 310 -18.45 22.23 -3.86
CA ALA A 310 -18.20 23.44 -3.07
C ALA A 310 -17.02 24.17 -3.71
N TYR A 311 -17.11 25.49 -3.88
CA TYR A 311 -16.11 26.39 -4.50
C TYR A 311 -16.15 26.51 -6.04
N ALA A 312 -17.33 26.86 -6.58
CA ALA A 312 -17.50 27.16 -8.01
C ALA A 312 -17.04 28.58 -8.45
N PHE A 313 -16.64 29.47 -7.55
CA PHE A 313 -16.45 30.89 -7.94
C PHE A 313 -15.03 31.26 -8.40
N THR A 314 -14.01 30.45 -8.08
CA THR A 314 -12.62 30.77 -8.42
C THR A 314 -12.19 30.20 -9.78
N CYS A 315 -12.88 29.19 -10.30
CA CYS A 315 -12.52 28.51 -11.56
C CYS A 315 -12.94 29.27 -12.82
N TYR A 316 -13.97 30.12 -12.78
CA TYR A 316 -14.41 30.87 -13.97
C TYR A 316 -13.37 31.92 -14.43
N ILE A 317 -12.58 32.45 -13.51
CA ILE A 317 -11.58 33.50 -13.80
C ILE A 317 -10.32 32.90 -14.44
N VAL A 318 -9.90 31.70 -14.02
CA VAL A 318 -8.67 31.06 -14.54
C VAL A 318 -8.89 30.44 -15.91
N VAL A 319 -10.08 29.86 -16.18
CA VAL A 319 -10.40 29.28 -17.49
C VAL A 319 -10.57 30.37 -18.55
N ARG A 320 -11.14 31.52 -18.19
CA ARG A 320 -11.27 32.65 -19.13
C ARG A 320 -9.92 33.27 -19.51
N TRP A 321 -8.96 33.28 -18.58
CA TRP A 321 -7.59 33.75 -18.85
C TRP A 321 -6.78 32.82 -19.78
N TRP A 322 -7.10 31.53 -19.82
CA TRP A 322 -6.42 30.57 -20.71
C TRP A 322 -7.08 30.48 -22.09
N VAL A 323 -8.39 30.74 -22.20
CA VAL A 323 -9.11 30.74 -23.49
C VAL A 323 -8.91 32.04 -24.27
N ASP A 324 -8.82 33.19 -23.58
CA ASP A 324 -8.62 34.49 -24.24
C ASP A 324 -7.13 34.82 -24.47
N GLY A 325 -6.20 33.98 -24.00
CA GLY A 325 -4.75 34.17 -24.09
C GLY A 325 -4.06 33.48 -25.25
N ASP A 326 -4.80 32.77 -26.11
CA ASP A 326 -4.26 31.99 -27.24
C ASP A 326 -4.62 32.60 -28.62
N GLU A 327 -5.14 33.84 -28.64
CA GLU A 327 -5.47 34.57 -29.86
C GLU A 327 -4.67 35.89 -29.96
N SER A 328 -3.35 35.80 -29.80
CA SER A 328 -2.44 36.87 -30.24
C SER A 328 -1.07 36.32 -30.60
N ASP A 329 -0.92 35.88 -31.84
CA ASP A 329 0.29 36.13 -32.64
C ASP A 329 0.12 35.62 -34.09
N GLY A 330 0.08 36.56 -35.04
CA GLY A 330 0.40 36.29 -36.44
C GLY A 330 -0.47 36.98 -37.50
N ASN A 331 -0.31 38.30 -37.71
CA ASN A 331 0.05 38.86 -39.04
C ASN A 331 0.12 40.41 -39.05
N GLY A 332 1.31 40.93 -39.36
CA GLY A 332 1.48 41.82 -40.51
C GLY A 332 1.40 43.35 -40.32
N ALA A 333 2.57 43.97 -40.54
CA ALA A 333 2.82 45.27 -41.19
C ALA A 333 2.90 46.56 -40.33
N MET A 334 4.13 47.10 -40.26
CA MET A 334 4.44 48.54 -40.21
C MET A 334 4.55 49.07 -41.66
N PRO A 335 4.33 50.38 -41.90
CA PRO A 335 5.32 51.39 -41.56
C PRO A 335 4.95 52.29 -40.37
#